data_AF-A0A7I0JSB1-F1
#
_entry.id   AF-A0A7I0JSB1-F1
#
_cell.length_a   1.000
_cell.length_b   1.000
_cell.length_c   1.000
_cell.angle_alpha   90.00
_cell.angle_beta   90.00
_cell.angle_gamma   90.00
#
_symmetry.space_group_name_H-M   'P 1'
#
loop_
_entity.id
_entity.type
_entity.pdbx_description
1 polymer ?
#
loop_
_entity_poly.entity_id
_entity_poly.type
_entity_poly.pdbx_seq_one_letter_code
_entity_poly.pdbx_strand_id
1 'polypeptide(L)' 'MTERGISYFGIRHHGSGSAESLVEALRELQPVAVLIEGPADASPLLPLLASPEMKPPVALLCYPEDDPAATIFWPFA' A
#
# COMPACT_ATOMS: atom_id res chain seq x y z
N MET A 1 -16.05 0.49 14.34
CA MET A 1 -17.17 -0.45 14.12
C MET A 1 -16.58 -1.72 13.53
N THR A 2 -16.35 -2.73 14.37
CA THR A 2 -15.88 -4.05 13.96
C THR A 2 -17.06 -4.85 13.44
N GLU A 3 -17.39 -4.71 12.16
CA GLU A 3 -18.25 -5.69 11.50
C GLU A 3 -17.39 -6.90 11.10
N ARG A 4 -17.69 -8.07 11.70
CA ARG A 4 -17.13 -9.40 11.32
C ARG A 4 -15.61 -9.56 11.36
N GLY A 5 -14.93 -9.01 12.37
CA GLY A 5 -13.49 -9.26 12.56
C GLY A 5 -12.57 -8.60 11.52
N ILE A 6 -13.10 -7.64 10.76
CA ILE A 6 -12.34 -6.83 9.81
C ILE A 6 -12.07 -5.46 10.46
N SER A 7 -10.81 -5.02 10.39
CA SER A 7 -10.37 -3.69 10.81
C SER A 7 -9.95 -2.88 9.59
N TYR A 8 -10.51 -1.68 9.45
CA TYR A 8 -10.21 -0.78 8.34
C TYR A 8 -9.25 0.33 8.78
N PHE A 9 -8.18 0.52 8.01
CA PHE A 9 -7.21 1.60 8.21
C PHE A 9 -7.27 2.56 7.01
N GLY A 10 -7.97 3.68 7.15
CA GLY A 10 -8.16 4.67 6.08
C GLY A 10 -6.93 5.54 5.84
N ILE A 11 -5.83 4.95 5.35
CA ILE A 11 -4.59 5.70 5.08
C ILE A 11 -4.70 6.40 3.72
N ARG A 12 -4.77 7.73 3.74
CA ARG A 12 -4.80 8.57 2.53
C ARG A 12 -3.41 9.08 2.12
N HIS A 13 -2.45 9.03 3.04
CA HIS A 13 -1.07 9.44 2.82
C HIS A 13 -0.13 8.60 3.70
N HIS A 14 0.78 7.87 3.08
CA HIS A 14 1.82 7.09 3.75
C HIS A 14 3.01 7.99 4.14
N GLY A 15 2.76 8.92 5.08
CA GLY A 15 3.84 9.63 5.78
C GLY A 15 4.44 8.75 6.88
N SER A 16 5.65 9.08 7.35
CA SER A 16 6.36 8.31 8.39
C SER A 16 5.54 8.07 9.66
N GLY A 17 4.82 9.08 10.15
CA GLY A 17 3.96 8.95 11.34
C GLY A 17 2.75 8.03 11.13
N SER A 18 2.14 8.06 9.94
CA SER A 18 1.06 7.13 9.59
C SER A 18 1.57 5.69 9.50
N ALA A 19 2.76 5.49 8.96
CA ALA A 19 3.41 4.18 8.86
C ALA A 19 3.70 3.61 10.27
N GLU A 20 4.29 4.42 11.16
CA GLU A 20 4.57 4.02 12.54
C GLU A 20 3.28 3.68 13.30
N SER A 21 2.25 4.53 13.18
CA SER A 21 0.95 4.30 13.82
C SER A 21 0.28 3.01 13.31
N LEU A 22 0.39 2.71 12.01
CA LEU A 22 -0.14 1.47 11.45
C LEU A 22 0.62 0.26 11.99
N VAL A 23 1.95 0.34 12.09
CA VAL A 23 2.78 -0.75 12.65
C VAL A 23 2.36 -1.06 14.08
N GLU A 24 2.18 -0.05 14.93
CA GLU A 24 1.70 -0.25 16.31
C GLU A 24 0.30 -0.87 16.35
N ALA A 25 -0.62 -0.37 15.53
CA ALA A 25 -1.97 -0.93 15.46
C ALA A 25 -2.00 -2.39 14.97
N LEU A 26 -1.14 -2.76 14.00
CA LEU A 26 -1.02 -4.13 13.52
C LEU A 26 -0.38 -5.06 14.58
N ARG A 27 0.57 -4.54 15.38
CA ARG A 27 1.14 -5.29 16.51
C ARG A 27 0.09 -5.61 17.56
N GLU A 28 -0.81 -4.68 17.86
CA GLU A 28 -1.92 -4.92 18.79
C GLU A 28 -3.00 -5.85 18.20
N LEU A 29 -3.34 -5.66 16.92
CA LEU A 29 -4.42 -6.39 16.26
C LEU A 29 -4.03 -7.85 15.94
N GLN A 30 -2.75 -8.14 15.69
CA GLN A 30 -2.24 -9.45 15.27
C GLN A 30 -3.10 -10.09 14.15
N PRO A 31 -3.31 -9.40 13.00
CA PRO A 31 -4.16 -9.94 11.96
C PRO A 31 -3.50 -11.12 11.24
N VAL A 32 -4.31 -12.11 10.83
CA VAL A 32 -3.83 -13.25 10.02
C VAL A 32 -3.47 -12.87 8.59
N ALA A 33 -3.97 -11.72 8.11
CA ALA A 33 -3.71 -11.20 6.78
C ALA A 33 -3.88 -9.68 6.75
N VAL A 34 -3.10 -9.01 5.91
CA VAL A 34 -3.24 -7.58 5.59
C VAL A 34 -3.63 -7.46 4.13
N LEU A 35 -4.76 -6.81 3.86
CA LEU A 35 -5.19 -6.47 2.50
C LEU A 35 -4.87 -4.99 2.26
N ILE A 36 -4.14 -4.72 1.18
CA ILE A 36 -3.81 -3.36 0.72
C ILE A 36 -4.60 -3.13 -0.55
N GLU A 37 -5.47 -2.12 -0.58
CA GLU A 37 -6.18 -1.73 -1.78
C GLU A 37 -5.20 -1.09 -2.79
N GLY A 38 -5.31 -1.48 -4.05
CA GLY A 38 -4.46 -0.98 -5.12
C GLY A 38 -5.02 -1.34 -6.50
N PRO A 39 -4.42 -0.82 -7.58
CA PRO A 39 -4.86 -1.11 -8.94
C PRO A 39 -4.69 -2.61 -9.24
N ALA A 40 -5.72 -3.22 -9.82
CA ALA A 40 -5.73 -4.66 -10.12
C ALA A 40 -4.52 -5.06 -10.99
N ASP A 41 -4.18 -4.21 -11.97
CA ASP A 41 -3.08 -4.43 -12.91
C ASP A 41 -1.69 -4.36 -12.26
N ALA A 42 -1.58 -3.82 -11.03
CA ALA A 42 -0.34 -3.83 -10.27
C ALA A 42 -0.09 -5.12 -9.49
N SER A 43 -1.05 -6.04 -9.43
CA SER A 43 -0.90 -7.32 -8.71
C SER A 43 0.38 -8.09 -9.12
N PRO A 44 0.75 -8.19 -10.41
CA PRO A 44 1.99 -8.83 -10.83
C PRO A 44 3.27 -8.12 -10.39
N LEU A 45 3.19 -6.84 -10.01
CA LEU A 45 4.32 -6.03 -9.56
C LEU A 45 4.55 -6.13 -8.04
N LEU A 46 3.57 -6.62 -7.27
CA LEU A 46 3.69 -6.79 -5.81
C LEU A 46 4.95 -7.55 -5.36
N PRO A 47 5.41 -8.62 -6.04
CA PRO A 47 6.65 -9.30 -5.66
C PRO A 47 7.89 -8.41 -5.68
N LEU A 48 7.90 -7.32 -6.47
CA LEU A 48 9.01 -6.36 -6.48
C LEU A 48 9.13 -5.65 -5.13
N LEU A 49 8.02 -5.36 -4.44
CA LEU A 49 8.03 -4.74 -3.10
C LEU A 49 8.69 -5.63 -2.04
N ALA A 50 8.67 -6.95 -2.25
CA ALA A 50 9.32 -7.92 -1.38
C ALA A 50 10.77 -8.24 -1.78
N SER A 51 11.28 -7.63 -2.85
CA SER A 51 12.65 -7.85 -3.31
C SER A 51 13.65 -7.34 -2.26
N PRO A 52 14.66 -8.12 -1.86
CA PRO A 52 15.73 -7.65 -0.97
C PRO A 52 16.54 -6.47 -1.53
N GLU A 53 16.52 -6.28 -2.84
CA GLU A 53 17.19 -5.17 -3.52
C GLU A 53 16.33 -3.90 -3.60
N MET A 54 15.04 -3.98 -3.23
CA MET A 54 14.14 -2.83 -3.19
C MET A 54 14.63 -1.80 -2.16
N LYS A 55 14.88 -0.57 -2.61
CA LYS A 55 15.27 0.55 -1.74
C LYS A 55 14.22 1.67 -1.84
N PRO A 56 13.31 1.78 -0.86
CA PRO A 56 12.41 2.92 -0.76
C PRO A 56 13.14 4.27 -0.66
N PRO A 57 12.51 5.39 -1.06
CA PRO A 57 11.13 5.49 -1.52
C PRO A 57 10.97 5.05 -2.99
N VAL A 58 9.97 4.20 -3.25
CA VAL A 58 9.58 3.80 -4.60
C VAL A 58 8.09 4.12 -4.79
N ALA A 59 7.63 4.23 -6.03
CA ALA A 59 6.21 4.36 -6.32
C ALA A 59 5.84 3.49 -7.50
N LEU A 60 4.65 2.88 -7.46
CA LEU A 60 4.04 2.32 -8.66
C LEU A 60 3.44 3.47 -9.47
N LEU A 61 3.87 3.57 -10.73
CA LEU A 61 3.38 4.53 -11.70
C LEU A 61 2.30 3.84 -12.54
N CYS A 62 1.11 4.43 -12.61
CA CYS A 62 0.05 3.97 -13.49
C CYS A 62 -0.38 5.11 -14.41
N TYR A 63 -0.44 4.84 -15.71
CA TYR A 63 -0.89 5.77 -16.74
C TYR A 63 -1.51 5.00 -17.91
N PRO A 64 -2.54 5.56 -18.59
CA PRO A 64 -3.01 5.04 -19.88
C PRO A 64 -1.93 5.19 -20.94
N GLU A 65 -1.73 4.17 -21.79
CA GLU A 65 -0.72 4.21 -22.86
C GLU A 65 -0.95 5.35 -23.86
N ASP A 66 -2.22 5.70 -24.12
CA ASP A 66 -2.66 6.75 -25.03
C ASP A 66 -2.75 8.15 -24.41
N ASP A 67 -2.71 8.25 -23.07
CA ASP A 67 -2.64 9.53 -22.35
C ASP A 67 -1.66 9.47 -21.15
N PRO A 68 -0.34 9.53 -21.41
CA PRO A 68 0.66 9.50 -20.34
C PRO A 68 0.55 10.67 -19.34
N ALA A 69 -0.12 11.77 -19.71
CA ALA A 69 -0.32 12.90 -18.81
C ALA A 69 -1.31 12.56 -17.68
N ALA A 70 -2.23 11.62 -17.89
CA ALA A 70 -3.15 11.10 -16.89
C ALA A 70 -2.49 10.08 -15.95
N THR A 71 -1.46 10.51 -15.24
CA THR A 71 -0.62 9.69 -14.36
C THR A 71 -1.12 9.69 -12.91
N ILE A 72 -1.06 8.52 -12.26
CA ILE A 72 -1.24 8.36 -10.80
C ILE A 72 0.00 7.68 -10.21
N PHE A 73 0.44 8.18 -9.05
CA PHE A 73 1.51 7.59 -8.26
C PHE A 73 0.95 6.90 -7.01
N TRP A 74 1.37 5.66 -6.78
CA TRP A 74 1.12 4.90 -5.56
C TRP A 74 2.43 4.76 -4.80
N PRO A 75 2.73 5.67 -3.84
CA PRO A 75 4.00 5.67 -3.14
C PRO A 75 4.08 4.53 -2.11
N PHE A 76 5.21 3.85 -2.10
CA PHE A 76 5.64 2.90 -1.08
C PHE A 76 6.92 3.48 -0.46
N ALA A 77 6.77 4.05 0.74
CA ALA A 77 7.84 4.65 1.53
C ALA A 77 8.29 3.71 2.65
#